data_AF-A0A522PF82-F1
#
_entry.id   AF-A0A522PF82-F1
#
_cell.length_a   1.000
_cell.length_b   1.000
_cell.length_c   1.000
_cell.angle_alpha   90.00
_cell.angle_beta   90.00
_cell.angle_gamma   90.00
#
_symmetry.space_group_name_H-M   'P 1'
#
loop_
_entity.id
_entity.type
_entity.pdbx_description
1 polymer ?
#
loop_
_entity_poly.entity_id
_entity_poly.type
_entity_poly.pdbx_seq_one_letter_code
_entity_poly.pdbx_strand_id
1 'polypeptide(L)'
;PSQAIALFVNCETQADVDALWDKLSEGGQTLQCGWLRDKYGFSWNIVPVGLGALLGGPDAEKSQRAMQAMLKMEKLDIDALRRAYEGG
;
A
#
# COMPACT_ATOMS: atom_id res chain seq x y z
N PRO A 1 16.62 -10.79 17.31
CA PRO A 1 16.58 -11.45 15.98
C PRO A 1 15.67 -10.67 15.03
N SER A 2 16.28 -9.89 14.12
CA SER A 2 15.58 -9.10 13.11
C SER A 2 15.10 -10.01 11.97
N GLN A 3 13.93 -10.62 12.11
CA GLN A 3 13.25 -11.27 10.99
C GLN A 3 12.43 -10.23 10.23
N ALA A 4 13.10 -9.22 9.66
CA ALA A 4 12.47 -8.27 8.76
C ALA A 4 12.44 -8.87 7.34
N ILE A 5 11.77 -10.02 7.19
CA ILE A 5 11.41 -10.51 5.86
C ILE A 5 10.17 -9.69 5.48
N ALA A 6 10.36 -8.68 4.62
CA ALA A 6 9.27 -7.93 4.02
C ALA A 6 8.88 -8.62 2.70
N LEU A 7 7.69 -9.20 2.67
CA LEU A 7 7.14 -9.80 1.46
C LEU A 7 6.33 -8.74 0.72
N PHE A 8 6.75 -8.46 -0.51
CA PHE A 8 6.06 -7.55 -1.42
C PHE A 8 5.10 -8.35 -2.27
N VAL A 9 3.81 -8.05 -2.17
CA VAL A 9 2.78 -8.67 -3.01
C VAL A 9 2.22 -7.62 -3.95
N ASN A 10 2.54 -7.76 -5.23
CA ASN A 10 1.96 -6.95 -6.28
C ASN A 10 0.50 -7.34 -6.48
N CYS A 11 -0.40 -6.42 -6.17
CA CYS A 11 -1.83 -6.61 -6.34
C CYS A 11 -2.30 -5.90 -7.62
N GLU A 12 -2.92 -6.61 -8.55
CA GLU A 12 -3.39 -6.04 -9.81
C GLU A 12 -4.71 -5.28 -9.62
N THR A 13 -5.54 -5.75 -8.69
CA THR A 13 -6.86 -5.19 -8.41
C THR A 13 -7.02 -4.78 -6.95
N GLN A 14 -7.99 -3.91 -6.68
CA GLN A 14 -8.35 -3.55 -5.30
C GLN A 14 -8.85 -4.78 -4.52
N ALA A 15 -9.52 -5.72 -5.18
CA ALA A 15 -9.98 -6.96 -4.56
C ALA A 15 -8.81 -7.83 -4.06
N ASP A 16 -7.69 -7.87 -4.79
CA ASP A 16 -6.48 -8.58 -4.34
C ASP A 16 -5.87 -7.92 -3.10
N VAL A 17 -5.81 -6.58 -3.10
CA VAL A 17 -5.34 -5.80 -1.93
C VAL A 17 -6.22 -6.11 -0.73
N ASP A 18 -7.54 -6.04 -0.90
CA ASP A 18 -8.51 -6.25 0.17
C ASP A 18 -8.43 -7.68 0.73
N ALA A 19 -8.41 -8.68 -0.15
CA ALA A 19 -8.36 -10.09 0.25
C ALA A 19 -7.09 -10.44 1.04
N LEU A 20 -5.93 -9.89 0.64
CA LEU A 20 -4.67 -10.12 1.36
C LEU A 20 -4.60 -9.31 2.65
N TRP A 21 -5.05 -8.05 2.60
CA TRP A 21 -5.04 -7.17 3.76
C TRP A 21 -5.91 -7.73 4.88
N ASP A 22 -7.13 -8.14 4.57
CA ASP A 22 -8.08 -8.67 5.56
C ASP A 22 -7.55 -9.97 6.18
N LYS A 23 -6.98 -10.87 5.36
CA LYS A 23 -6.41 -12.14 5.85
C LYS A 23 -5.17 -11.95 6.72
N LEU A 24 -4.27 -11.04 6.34
CA LEU A 24 -2.99 -10.87 7.03
C LEU A 24 -3.10 -9.93 8.24
N SER A 25 -4.07 -9.02 8.24
CA SER A 25 -4.37 -8.18 9.41
C SER A 25 -5.17 -8.92 10.49
N GLU A 26 -5.82 -10.05 10.17
CA GLU A 26 -6.56 -10.87 11.14
C GLU A 26 -5.64 -11.39 12.26
N GLY A 27 -5.86 -10.88 13.48
CA GLY A 27 -5.03 -11.20 14.64
C GLY A 27 -3.62 -10.60 14.58
N GLY A 28 -3.38 -9.70 13.62
CA GLY A 28 -2.14 -8.96 13.42
C GLY A 28 -2.27 -7.49 13.83
N GLN A 29 -1.41 -6.66 13.26
CA GLN A 29 -1.37 -5.21 13.44
C GLN A 29 -1.21 -4.51 12.10
N THR A 30 -2.12 -3.58 11.78
CA THR A 30 -1.98 -2.71 10.61
C THR A 30 -0.98 -1.59 10.87
N LEU A 31 -0.30 -1.18 9.81
CA LEU A 31 0.65 -0.07 9.80
C LEU A 31 0.35 0.83 8.60
N GLN A 32 1.04 1.96 8.52
CA GLN A 32 0.85 2.95 7.46
C GLN A 32 1.40 2.48 6.11
N CYS A 33 0.91 3.04 5.01
CA CYS A 33 1.42 2.89 3.65
C CYS A 33 1.47 1.43 3.14
N GLY A 34 0.43 0.64 3.41
CA GLY A 34 0.32 -0.75 2.96
C GLY A 34 1.10 -1.75 3.82
N TRP A 35 1.69 -1.31 4.94
CA TRP A 35 2.37 -2.20 5.86
C TRP A 35 1.42 -2.86 6.85
N LEU A 36 1.70 -4.10 7.20
CA LEU A 36 1.07 -4.77 8.34
C LEU A 36 2.03 -5.81 8.92
N ARG A 37 1.72 -6.27 10.13
CA ARG A 37 2.36 -7.44 10.73
C ARG A 37 1.30 -8.48 11.02
N ASP A 38 1.50 -9.71 10.56
CA ASP A 38 0.54 -10.79 10.81
C ASP A 38 0.60 -11.33 12.25
N LYS A 39 -0.32 -12.24 12.58
CA LYS A 39 -0.39 -12.89 13.90
C LYS A 39 0.83 -13.74 14.27
N TYR A 40 1.68 -14.08 13.29
CA TYR A 40 2.91 -14.84 13.49
C TYR A 40 4.13 -13.94 13.65
N GLY A 41 3.96 -12.63 13.48
CA GLY A 41 5.01 -11.62 13.63
C GLY A 41 5.74 -11.28 12.34
N PHE A 42 5.29 -11.75 11.17
CA PHE A 42 5.90 -11.40 9.88
C PHE A 42 5.37 -10.06 9.38
N SER A 43 6.28 -9.25 8.83
CA SER A 43 5.95 -7.95 8.25
C SER A 43 5.65 -8.10 6.76
N TRP A 44 4.53 -7.53 6.33
CA TRP A 44 4.07 -7.55 4.94
C TRP A 44 3.91 -6.13 4.42
N ASN A 45 4.20 -5.92 3.14
CA ASN A 45 3.88 -4.68 2.45
C ASN A 45 3.04 -5.01 1.22
N ILE A 46 1.74 -4.70 1.31
CA ILE A 46 0.76 -4.96 0.26
C ILE A 46 0.71 -3.71 -0.62
N VAL A 47 1.23 -3.84 -1.84
CA VAL A 47 1.42 -2.72 -2.76
C VAL A 47 0.70 -3.00 -4.07
N PRO A 48 -0.16 -2.07 -4.53
CA PRO A 48 -0.80 -2.24 -5.82
C PRO A 48 0.17 -1.99 -6.98
N VAL A 49 -0.04 -2.72 -8.06
CA VAL A 49 0.71 -2.54 -9.31
C VAL A 49 0.56 -1.10 -9.79
N GLY A 50 1.68 -0.48 -10.13
CA GLY A 50 1.71 0.91 -10.61
C GLY A 50 1.85 1.97 -9.51
N LEU A 51 1.84 1.62 -8.21
CA LEU A 51 2.09 2.59 -7.14
C LEU A 51 3.42 3.33 -7.37
N GLY A 52 4.48 2.61 -7.72
CA GLY A 52 5.80 3.22 -7.99
C GLY A 52 5.75 4.25 -9.13
N ALA A 53 4.94 4.02 -10.16
CA ALA A 53 4.76 4.97 -11.26
C ALA A 53 3.95 6.20 -10.84
N LEU A 54 3.00 6.05 -9.92
CA LEU A 54 2.24 7.18 -9.36
C LEU A 54 3.12 8.03 -8.44
N LEU A 55 4.02 7.43 -7.66
CA LEU A 55 4.87 8.16 -6.71
C LEU A 55 6.17 8.71 -7.31
N GLY A 56 6.65 8.10 -8.39
CA GLY A 56 7.88 8.48 -9.09
C GLY A 56 7.65 8.88 -10.55
N GLY A 57 6.44 9.31 -10.88
CA GLY A 57 6.08 9.71 -12.24
C GLY A 57 6.80 10.98 -12.70
N PRO A 58 6.78 11.28 -14.02
CA PRO A 58 7.46 12.46 -14.58
C PRO A 58 6.85 13.79 -14.11
N ASP A 59 5.58 13.77 -13.71
CA ASP A 59 4.90 14.92 -13.14
C ASP A 59 5.07 14.91 -11.62
N ALA A 60 5.97 15.77 -11.13
CA ALA A 60 6.31 15.86 -9.72
C ALA A 60 5.13 16.34 -8.85
N GLU A 61 4.26 17.21 -9.36
CA GLU A 61 3.12 17.72 -8.61
C GLU A 61 2.04 16.64 -8.45
N LYS A 62 1.74 15.91 -9.53
CA LYS A 62 0.84 14.73 -9.48
C LYS A 62 1.39 13.68 -8.52
N SER A 63 2.68 13.39 -8.62
CA SER A 63 3.34 12.39 -7.77
C SER A 63 3.33 12.78 -6.30
N GLN A 64 3.53 14.07 -6.00
CA GLN A 64 3.44 14.59 -4.64
C GLN A 64 2.03 14.46 -4.07
N ARG A 65 0.98 14.69 -4.86
CA ARG A 65 -0.41 14.47 -4.39
C ARG A 65 -0.70 13.01 -4.09
N ALA A 66 -0.27 12.10 -4.95
CA ALA A 66 -0.39 10.66 -4.70
C ALA A 66 0.36 10.25 -3.42
N MET A 67 1.58 10.78 -3.20
CA MET A 67 2.35 10.55 -1.98
C MET A 67 1.60 11.06 -0.73
N GLN A 68 1.05 12.27 -0.78
CA GLN A 68 0.29 12.86 0.33
C GLN A 68 -0.99 12.07 0.66
N ALA A 69 -1.63 11.48 -0.35
CA ALA A 69 -2.75 10.57 -0.14
C ALA A 69 -2.29 9.26 0.52
N MET A 70 -1.21 8.65 0.01
CA MET A 70 -0.65 7.40 0.54
C MET A 70 -0.26 7.52 2.02
N LEU A 71 0.35 8.63 2.42
CA LEU A 71 0.79 8.86 3.80
C LEU A 71 -0.35 8.91 4.82
N LYS A 72 -1.61 9.03 4.38
CA LYS A 72 -2.81 9.03 5.21
C LYS A 72 -3.50 7.67 5.24
N MET A 73 -2.98 6.69 4.49
CA MET A 73 -3.57 5.38 4.32
C MET A 73 -2.81 4.34 5.14
N GLU A 74 -3.56 3.49 5.85
CA GLU A 74 -3.03 2.21 6.32
C GLU A 74 -3.10 1.20 5.17
N LYS A 75 -4.31 0.85 4.73
CA LYS A 75 -4.54 0.06 3.52
C LYS A 75 -4.52 0.96 2.29
N LEU A 76 -3.78 0.55 1.26
CA LEU A 76 -3.71 1.30 0.00
C LEU A 76 -4.99 1.13 -0.83
N ASP A 77 -5.55 2.24 -1.26
CA ASP A 77 -6.70 2.31 -2.17
C ASP A 77 -6.21 2.80 -3.54
N ILE A 78 -6.28 1.92 -4.53
CA ILE A 78 -5.78 2.16 -5.90
C ILE A 78 -6.50 3.36 -6.53
N ASP A 79 -7.81 3.44 -6.38
CA ASP A 79 -8.63 4.47 -7.01
C ASP A 79 -8.48 5.82 -6.30
N ALA A 80 -8.34 5.83 -4.98
CA ALA A 80 -8.01 7.03 -4.23
C ALA A 80 -6.61 7.57 -4.61
N LEU A 81 -5.62 6.69 -4.75
CA LEU A 81 -4.27 7.07 -5.19
C LEU A 81 -4.26 7.63 -6.61
N ARG A 82 -4.98 6.99 -7.54
CA ARG A 82 -5.14 7.48 -8.92
C ARG A 82 -5.87 8.83 -8.97
N ARG A 83 -6.96 9.00 -8.21
CA ARG A 83 -7.67 10.28 -8.12
C ARG A 83 -6.78 11.39 -7.56
N ALA A 84 -6.03 11.09 -6.49
CA ALA A 84 -5.07 12.04 -5.92
C ALA A 84 -3.99 12.44 -6.94
N TYR A 85 -3.46 11.47 -7.69
CA TYR A 85 -2.52 11.72 -8.77
C TYR A 85 -3.12 12.67 -9.82
N GLU A 86 -4.32 12.38 -10.34
CA GLU A 86 -4.96 13.21 -11.37
C GLU A 86 -5.44 14.58 -10.86
N GLY A 87 -5.58 14.77 -9.54
CA GLY A 87 -5.89 16.07 -8.93
C GLY A 87 -7.34 16.25 -8.48
N GLY A 88 -8.11 15.16 -8.35
CA GLY A 88 -9.51 15.17 -7.91
C GLY A 88 -10.48 14.85 -9.01
#